data_AF-A0A815TY00-F1
#
_entry.id   AF-A0A815TY00-F1
#
_cell.length_a   1.000
_cell.length_b   1.000
_cell.length_c   1.000
_cell.angle_alpha   90.00
_cell.angle_beta   90.00
_cell.angle_gamma   90.00
#
_symmetry.space_group_name_H-M   'P 1'
#
loop_
_entity.id
_entity.type
_entity.pdbx_description
1 polymer ?
#
loop_
_entity_poly.entity_id
_entity_poly.type
_entity_poly.pdbx_seq_one_letter_code
_entity_poly.pdbx_strand_id
1 'polypeptide(L)'
;DIFRKWHASYHGTTASNLEPIFRGGLQLLKPGDVALGGTSIGVRSGHIPKMVHRKNLYTDSDEEFDINQVFTSPSIRYSSHPAYAQQFIVNHPHRSGVRIGMRFVFQCRQRPGSYKIGQETVGARDLKLDPHFDNKELEWYTKENAGVVLCGLCVQLRYIKSS
;
A
#
# COMPACT_ATOMS: atom_id res chain seq x y z
N ASP A 1 -21.49 7.75 -8.73
CA ASP A 1 -20.57 8.35 -7.77
C ASP A 1 -19.52 7.32 -7.34
N ILE A 2 -18.26 7.74 -7.30
CA ILE A 2 -17.09 6.89 -6.98
C ILE A 2 -17.20 6.38 -5.53
N PHE A 3 -17.59 7.23 -4.57
CA PHE A 3 -17.60 6.82 -3.16
C PHE A 3 -18.64 5.74 -2.83
N ARG A 4 -19.70 5.61 -3.64
CA ARG A 4 -20.72 4.57 -3.51
C ARG A 4 -20.49 3.35 -4.38
N LYS A 5 -19.93 3.52 -5.59
CA LYS A 5 -19.78 2.44 -6.58
C LYS A 5 -18.42 1.76 -6.53
N TRP A 6 -17.40 2.41 -5.99
CA TRP A 6 -16.05 1.88 -5.95
C TRP A 6 -15.70 1.37 -4.57
N HIS A 7 -14.96 0.27 -4.54
CA HIS A 7 -14.57 -0.39 -3.30
C HIS A 7 -13.59 0.48 -2.53
N ALA A 8 -13.71 0.50 -1.20
CA ALA A 8 -12.71 1.14 -0.35
C ALA A 8 -11.48 0.24 -0.30
N SER A 9 -10.30 0.83 -0.48
CA SER A 9 -9.02 0.15 -0.27
C SER A 9 -7.99 1.08 0.36
N TYR A 10 -6.84 0.55 0.71
CA TYR A 10 -5.79 1.23 1.45
C TYR A 10 -4.41 0.93 0.87
N HIS A 11 -3.52 1.91 0.88
CA HIS A 11 -2.15 1.77 0.41
C HIS A 11 -1.17 2.29 1.46
N GLY A 12 -0.39 1.39 2.06
CA GLY A 12 0.68 1.74 2.99
C GLY A 12 1.86 2.38 2.26
N THR A 13 2.46 3.40 2.86
CA THR A 13 3.61 4.07 2.25
C THR A 13 4.58 4.64 3.30
N THR A 14 5.74 5.10 2.84
CA THR A 14 6.75 5.76 3.67
C THR A 14 6.57 7.28 3.64
N ALA A 15 7.06 7.98 4.68
CA ALA A 15 7.03 9.44 4.72
C ALA A 15 7.70 10.08 3.49
N SER A 16 8.80 9.49 3.00
CA SER A 16 9.54 9.96 1.83
C SER A 16 8.75 9.90 0.52
N ASN A 17 7.69 9.08 0.45
CA ASN A 17 6.86 8.94 -0.74
C ASN A 17 5.65 9.88 -0.73
N LEU A 18 5.33 10.53 0.39
CA LEU A 18 4.15 11.39 0.50
C LEU A 18 4.22 12.55 -0.48
N GLU A 19 5.28 13.37 -0.42
CA GLU A 19 5.43 14.54 -1.30
C GLU A 19 5.44 14.15 -2.79
N PRO A 20 6.21 13.13 -3.23
CA PRO A 20 6.13 12.65 -4.62
C PRO A 20 4.72 12.26 -5.06
N ILE A 21 3.95 11.56 -4.21
CA ILE A 21 2.57 11.15 -4.54
C ILE A 21 1.64 12.37 -4.64
N PHE A 22 1.76 13.33 -3.71
CA PHE A 22 0.99 14.58 -3.76
C PHE A 22 1.31 15.40 -5.01
N ARG A 23 2.60 15.59 -5.32
CA ARG A 23 3.04 16.34 -6.52
C ARG A 23 2.73 15.59 -7.82
N GLY A 24 2.72 14.27 -7.77
CA GLY A 24 2.39 13.38 -8.88
C GLY A 24 0.90 13.29 -9.21
N GLY A 25 0.07 14.19 -8.67
CA GLY A 25 -1.35 14.25 -8.99
C GLY A 25 -2.19 13.19 -8.28
N LEU A 26 -1.73 12.71 -7.12
CA LEU A 26 -2.43 11.70 -6.31
C LEU A 26 -2.64 10.37 -7.03
N GLN A 27 -1.65 9.95 -7.81
CA GLN A 27 -1.63 8.65 -8.48
C GLN A 27 -0.60 7.73 -7.84
N LEU A 28 -0.96 6.45 -7.68
CA LEU A 28 0.00 5.41 -7.36
C LEU A 28 0.71 4.99 -8.64
N LEU A 29 2.01 5.23 -8.67
CA LEU A 29 2.88 4.88 -9.79
C LEU A 29 3.73 3.68 -9.43
N LYS A 30 3.93 2.80 -10.40
CA LYS A 30 4.77 1.61 -10.33
C LYS A 30 6.07 1.83 -11.12
N PRO A 31 7.14 1.08 -10.83
CA PRO A 31 8.36 1.12 -11.63
C PRO A 31 8.11 1.06 -13.15
N GLY A 32 8.73 1.99 -13.88
CA GLY A 32 8.54 2.15 -15.33
C GLY A 32 7.46 3.16 -15.72
N ASP A 33 6.62 3.61 -14.78
CA ASP A 33 5.71 4.72 -15.05
C ASP A 33 6.47 6.07 -15.10
N VAL A 34 5.84 7.06 -15.72
CA VAL A 34 6.32 8.44 -15.77
C VAL A 34 5.42 9.31 -14.90
N ALA A 35 6.00 9.98 -13.91
CA ALA A 35 5.30 10.92 -13.05
C ALA A 35 4.97 12.23 -13.76
N LEU A 36 4.04 13.02 -13.18
CA LEU A 36 3.79 14.39 -13.63
C LEU A 36 5.10 15.20 -13.59
N GLY A 37 5.41 15.87 -14.70
CA GLY A 37 6.70 16.56 -14.89
C GLY A 37 7.77 15.73 -15.62
N GLY A 38 7.44 14.51 -16.08
CA GLY A 38 8.31 13.73 -16.96
C GLY A 38 9.36 12.88 -16.26
N THR A 39 9.35 12.82 -14.92
CA THR A 39 10.28 11.99 -14.15
C THR A 39 9.86 10.52 -14.19
N SER A 40 10.69 9.67 -14.79
CA SER A 40 10.47 8.22 -14.77
C SER A 40 10.71 7.64 -13.38
N ILE A 41 9.81 6.77 -12.92
CA ILE A 41 10.00 6.01 -11.68
C ILE A 41 10.95 4.86 -11.98
N GLY A 42 12.20 5.02 -11.52
CA GLY A 42 13.25 4.04 -11.74
C GLY A 42 12.90 2.64 -11.21
N VAL A 43 13.27 1.62 -11.97
CA VAL A 43 13.28 0.24 -11.49
C VAL A 43 14.39 0.14 -10.44
N ARG A 44 14.02 -0.01 -9.16
CA ARG A 44 15.00 -0.18 -8.08
C ARG A 44 15.88 -1.40 -8.38
N SER A 45 17.20 -1.29 -8.14
CA SER A 45 18.13 -2.42 -8.27
C SER A 45 17.65 -3.60 -7.43
N GLY A 46 17.51 -4.78 -8.03
CA GLY A 46 16.89 -5.98 -7.43
C GLY A 46 15.41 -6.21 -7.78
N HIS A 47 14.71 -5.23 -8.35
CA HIS A 47 13.37 -5.37 -8.94
C HIS A 47 13.44 -5.63 -10.45
N ILE A 48 14.22 -6.63 -10.88
CA ILE A 48 14.02 -7.22 -12.22
C ILE A 48 12.54 -7.67 -12.27
N PRO A 49 11.77 -7.39 -13.33
CA PRO A 49 10.39 -7.85 -13.46
C PRO A 49 10.38 -9.38 -13.43
N LYS A 50 10.26 -9.95 -12.24
CA LYS A 50 10.21 -11.38 -12.02
C LYS A 50 8.73 -11.71 -12.03
N MET A 51 8.24 -12.13 -13.20
CA MET A 51 7.04 -12.95 -13.24
C MET A 51 7.33 -14.19 -12.39
N VAL A 52 6.45 -14.46 -11.43
CA VAL A 52 6.54 -15.63 -10.57
C VAL A 52 5.30 -16.46 -10.78
N HIS A 53 5.47 -17.75 -11.09
CA HIS A 53 4.37 -18.69 -11.00
C HIS A 53 4.06 -18.96 -9.53
N ARG A 54 2.82 -18.71 -9.12
CA ARG A 54 2.36 -19.00 -7.76
C ARG A 54 0.94 -19.56 -7.81
N LYS A 55 0.58 -20.29 -6.76
CA LYS A 55 -0.82 -20.60 -6.45
C LYS A 55 -1.46 -19.40 -5.77
N ASN A 56 -2.53 -18.87 -6.35
CA ASN A 56 -3.37 -17.85 -5.70
C ASN A 56 -4.31 -18.55 -4.71
N LEU A 57 -4.17 -18.22 -3.42
CA LEU A 57 -4.94 -18.89 -2.38
C LEU A 57 -6.38 -18.38 -2.26
N TYR A 58 -6.70 -17.22 -2.85
CA TYR A 58 -8.06 -16.69 -2.93
C TYR A 58 -8.90 -17.45 -3.96
N THR A 59 -8.35 -17.66 -5.16
CA THR A 59 -9.05 -18.32 -6.27
C THR A 59 -8.77 -19.81 -6.36
N ASP A 60 -7.82 -20.32 -5.58
CA ASP A 60 -7.30 -21.70 -5.62
C ASP A 60 -6.75 -22.12 -7.00
N SER A 61 -6.25 -21.15 -7.77
CA SER A 61 -5.73 -21.37 -9.13
C SER A 61 -4.28 -20.91 -9.27
N ASP A 62 -3.55 -21.54 -10.18
CA ASP A 62 -2.22 -21.05 -10.56
C ASP A 62 -2.32 -19.74 -11.35
N GLU A 63 -1.38 -18.83 -11.11
CA GLU A 63 -1.26 -17.58 -11.86
C GLU A 63 0.20 -17.20 -12.14
N GLU A 64 0.38 -16.45 -13.23
CA GLU A 64 1.58 -15.64 -13.44
C GLU A 64 1.42 -14.33 -12.67
N PHE A 65 2.21 -14.17 -11.62
CA PHE A 65 2.20 -13.01 -10.76
C PHE A 65 3.36 -12.07 -11.10
N ASP A 66 3.02 -10.92 -11.67
CA ASP A 66 3.98 -9.83 -11.87
C ASP A 66 4.11 -9.02 -10.58
N ILE A 67 5.33 -8.82 -10.09
CA ILE A 67 5.60 -7.98 -8.91
C ILE A 67 5.51 -6.48 -9.19
N ASN A 68 5.58 -6.05 -10.45
CA ASN A 68 5.60 -4.65 -10.84
C ASN A 68 4.18 -4.12 -11.07
N GLN A 69 3.40 -3.97 -10.01
CA GLN A 69 2.02 -3.49 -10.09
C GLN A 69 1.69 -2.54 -8.93
N VAL A 70 0.50 -1.91 -9.00
CA VAL A 70 -0.05 -1.17 -7.87
C VAL A 70 -0.71 -2.15 -6.92
N PHE A 71 -0.36 -2.04 -5.64
CA PHE A 71 -0.91 -2.86 -4.56
C PHE A 71 -1.73 -2.00 -3.61
N THR A 72 -2.91 -2.49 -3.24
CA THR A 72 -3.72 -1.95 -2.15
C THR A 72 -4.29 -3.10 -1.33
N SER A 73 -5.07 -2.80 -0.30
CA SER A 73 -5.72 -3.79 0.55
C SER A 73 -7.11 -3.33 0.98
N PRO A 74 -8.07 -4.23 1.22
CA PRO A 74 -9.31 -3.86 1.91
C PRO A 74 -9.06 -3.55 3.40
N SER A 75 -7.93 -3.99 3.96
CA SER A 75 -7.58 -3.80 5.37
C SER A 75 -6.59 -2.67 5.57
N ILE A 76 -7.02 -1.62 6.28
CA ILE A 76 -6.10 -0.58 6.78
C ILE A 76 -5.08 -1.15 7.79
N ARG A 77 -5.43 -2.21 8.54
CA ARG A 77 -4.50 -2.86 9.48
C ARG A 77 -3.35 -3.50 8.71
N TYR A 78 -3.67 -4.26 7.66
CA TYR A 78 -2.67 -4.85 6.78
C TYR A 78 -1.81 -3.79 6.10
N SER A 79 -2.43 -2.77 5.49
CA SER A 79 -1.68 -1.66 4.86
C SER A 79 -0.82 -0.87 5.85
N SER A 80 -1.14 -0.88 7.15
CA SER A 80 -0.34 -0.24 8.19
C SER A 80 0.82 -1.10 8.73
N HIS A 81 0.98 -2.33 8.23
CA HIS A 81 2.06 -3.23 8.64
C HIS A 81 3.43 -2.59 8.37
N PRO A 82 4.45 -2.77 9.25
CA PRO A 82 5.77 -2.14 9.08
C PRO A 82 6.48 -2.42 7.76
N ALA A 83 6.14 -3.53 7.09
CA ALA A 83 6.64 -3.86 5.75
C ALA A 83 6.18 -2.86 4.67
N TYR A 84 5.00 -2.25 4.84
CA TYR A 84 4.40 -1.34 3.86
C TYR A 84 4.37 0.12 4.35
N ALA A 85 4.12 0.32 5.64
CA ALA A 85 4.08 1.63 6.29
C ALA A 85 5.17 1.72 7.36
N GLN A 86 6.40 1.96 6.92
CA GLN A 86 7.53 2.16 7.83
C GLN A 86 7.30 3.35 8.75
N GLN A 87 7.72 3.19 10.00
CA GLN A 87 7.52 4.21 11.02
C GLN A 87 8.47 5.38 10.80
N PHE A 88 7.92 6.58 10.69
CA PHE A 88 8.66 7.84 10.67
C PHE A 88 8.69 8.44 12.08
N ILE A 89 9.88 8.71 12.60
CA ILE A 89 10.06 9.17 13.99
C ILE A 89 10.53 10.62 13.99
N VAL A 90 9.85 11.46 14.75
CA VAL A 90 10.18 12.88 14.93
C VAL A 90 10.20 13.26 16.41
N ASN A 91 10.93 14.31 16.73
CA ASN A 91 10.81 14.95 18.04
C ASN A 91 9.48 15.69 18.15
N HIS A 92 8.87 15.66 19.33
CA HIS A 92 7.65 16.39 19.59
C HIS A 92 7.91 17.91 19.47
N PRO A 93 7.10 18.67 18.71
CA PRO A 93 7.39 20.07 18.38
C PRO A 93 7.43 20.99 19.62
N HIS A 94 6.72 20.60 20.69
CA HIS A 94 6.59 21.41 21.91
C HIS A 94 7.07 20.73 23.20
N ARG A 95 7.59 19.49 23.15
CA ARG A 95 7.96 18.74 24.35
C ARG A 95 9.33 18.13 24.16
N SER A 96 10.33 18.76 24.78
CA SER A 96 11.71 18.27 24.76
C SER A 96 11.78 16.84 25.29
N GLY A 97 12.60 16.00 24.66
CA GLY A 97 12.78 14.59 25.01
C GLY A 97 11.63 13.64 24.63
N VAL A 98 10.49 14.15 24.11
CA VAL A 98 9.39 13.30 23.66
C VAL A 98 9.52 13.04 22.16
N ARG A 99 9.38 11.77 21.75
CA ARG A 99 9.37 11.37 20.33
C ARG A 99 7.99 10.86 19.92
N ILE A 100 7.59 11.17 18.69
CA ILE A 100 6.35 10.71 18.05
C ILE A 100 6.75 9.81 16.88
N GLY A 101 6.18 8.62 16.83
CA GLY A 101 6.22 7.75 15.67
C GLY A 101 4.93 7.87 14.86
N MET A 102 5.09 7.95 13.54
CA MET A 102 4.01 8.14 12.58
C MET A 102 4.03 7.00 11.55
N ARG A 103 2.85 6.53 11.14
CA ARG A 103 2.69 5.67 9.95
C ARG A 103 1.64 6.26 9.04
N PHE A 104 1.85 6.10 7.73
CA PHE A 104 1.05 6.72 6.70
C PHE A 104 0.40 5.68 5.82
N VAL A 105 -0.91 5.82 5.63
CA VAL A 105 -1.69 4.97 4.74
C VAL A 105 -2.62 5.87 3.93
N PHE A 106 -2.58 5.77 2.60
CA PHE A 106 -3.60 6.40 1.78
C PHE A 106 -4.89 5.59 1.83
N GLN A 107 -6.02 6.26 2.02
CA GLN A 107 -7.33 5.73 1.73
C GLN A 107 -7.60 5.91 0.23
N CYS A 108 -8.11 4.86 -0.40
CA CYS A 108 -8.34 4.78 -1.83
C CYS A 108 -9.78 4.39 -2.13
N ARG A 109 -10.20 4.67 -3.36
CA ARG A 109 -11.34 4.04 -4.03
C ARG A 109 -10.83 3.30 -5.25
N GLN A 110 -11.21 2.04 -5.37
CA GLN A 110 -10.76 1.18 -6.47
C GLN A 110 -11.94 0.66 -7.27
N ARG A 111 -11.85 0.76 -8.60
CA ARG A 111 -12.92 0.39 -9.51
C ARG A 111 -13.17 -1.12 -9.42
N PRO A 112 -14.41 -1.58 -9.21
CA PRO A 112 -14.72 -3.01 -9.25
C PRO A 112 -14.34 -3.61 -10.60
N GLY A 113 -13.74 -4.80 -10.58
CA GLY A 113 -13.27 -5.48 -11.79
C GLY A 113 -11.94 -4.96 -12.36
N SER A 114 -11.33 -3.92 -11.80
CA SER A 114 -10.03 -3.40 -12.26
C SER A 114 -8.84 -3.97 -11.50
N TYR A 115 -9.01 -5.04 -10.74
CA TYR A 115 -7.97 -5.63 -9.90
C TYR A 115 -8.21 -7.11 -9.61
N LYS A 116 -7.14 -7.81 -9.27
CA LYS A 116 -7.17 -9.18 -8.76
C LYS A 116 -7.00 -9.17 -7.24
N ILE A 117 -7.46 -10.25 -6.60
CA ILE A 117 -7.39 -10.47 -5.15
C ILE A 117 -6.46 -11.65 -4.89
N GLY A 118 -5.63 -11.56 -3.86
CA GLY A 118 -4.74 -12.62 -3.45
C GLY A 118 -4.32 -12.52 -1.98
N GLN A 119 -3.52 -13.51 -1.58
CA GLN A 119 -3.05 -13.69 -0.22
C GLN A 119 -2.04 -12.64 0.24
N GLU A 120 -1.91 -12.50 1.56
CA GLU A 120 -0.88 -11.71 2.22
C GLU A 120 0.55 -12.16 1.88
N THR A 121 1.51 -11.24 1.97
CA THR A 121 2.93 -11.47 1.68
C THR A 121 3.88 -11.09 2.83
N VAL A 122 3.35 -10.80 4.02
CA VAL A 122 4.14 -10.52 5.23
C VAL A 122 4.51 -11.78 6.00
N GLY A 123 4.04 -12.94 5.57
CA GLY A 123 4.38 -14.24 6.15
C GLY A 123 3.74 -14.45 7.51
N ALA A 124 2.47 -14.07 7.65
CA ALA A 124 1.75 -14.09 8.92
C ALA A 124 1.50 -15.51 9.46
N ARG A 125 1.66 -16.55 8.63
CA ARG A 125 1.39 -17.95 8.98
C ARG A 125 -0.04 -18.07 9.54
N ASP A 126 -0.19 -18.55 10.77
CA ASP A 126 -1.49 -18.76 11.43
C ASP A 126 -2.07 -17.48 12.08
N LEU A 127 -1.32 -16.36 12.09
CA LEU A 127 -1.82 -15.11 12.64
C LEU A 127 -2.82 -14.46 11.68
N LYS A 128 -4.07 -14.31 12.12
CA LYS A 128 -5.07 -13.51 11.40
C LYS A 128 -4.70 -12.01 11.49
N LEU A 129 -4.41 -11.38 10.35
CA LEU A 129 -3.92 -10.00 10.30
C LEU A 129 -5.04 -8.96 10.46
N ASP A 130 -6.25 -9.29 10.06
CA ASP A 130 -7.44 -8.46 10.24
C ASP A 130 -8.64 -9.31 10.69
N PRO A 131 -9.41 -8.91 11.70
CA PRO A 131 -10.59 -9.67 12.12
C PRO A 131 -11.67 -9.81 11.03
N HIS A 132 -11.75 -8.88 10.08
CA HIS A 132 -12.83 -8.81 9.09
C HIS A 132 -12.48 -9.44 7.74
N PHE A 133 -11.20 -9.65 7.45
CA PHE A 133 -10.72 -10.17 6.16
C PHE A 133 -9.89 -11.43 6.37
N ASP A 134 -10.02 -12.39 5.46
CA ASP A 134 -9.15 -13.56 5.46
C ASP A 134 -7.75 -13.21 4.94
N ASN A 135 -6.70 -13.88 5.45
CA ASN A 135 -5.33 -13.65 4.98
C ASN A 135 -5.18 -13.94 3.47
N LYS A 136 -6.07 -14.73 2.87
CA LYS A 136 -6.08 -15.04 1.44
C LYS A 136 -6.62 -13.91 0.56
N GLU A 137 -7.19 -12.83 1.11
CA GLU A 137 -7.81 -11.75 0.34
C GLU A 137 -7.27 -10.34 0.63
N LEU A 138 -6.13 -10.26 1.33
CA LEU A 138 -5.57 -9.00 1.81
C LEU A 138 -4.82 -8.20 0.75
N GLU A 139 -4.38 -8.80 -0.35
CA GLU A 139 -3.69 -8.10 -1.43
C GLU A 139 -4.59 -7.90 -2.64
N TRP A 140 -4.83 -6.63 -2.97
CA TRP A 140 -5.48 -6.22 -4.21
C TRP A 140 -4.44 -5.63 -5.15
N TYR A 141 -4.28 -6.20 -6.34
CA TYR A 141 -3.21 -5.82 -7.27
C TYR A 141 -3.73 -5.56 -8.67
N THR A 142 -3.12 -4.56 -9.32
CA THR A 142 -3.52 -4.12 -10.66
C THR A 142 -2.40 -3.43 -11.43
N LYS A 143 -2.41 -3.59 -12.75
CA LYS A 143 -1.61 -2.81 -13.70
C LYS A 143 -2.25 -1.47 -14.07
N GLU A 144 -3.54 -1.31 -13.78
CA GLU A 144 -4.32 -0.12 -14.10
C GLU A 144 -4.18 0.95 -13.01
N ASN A 145 -3.26 1.90 -13.19
CA ASN A 145 -3.08 3.00 -12.23
C ASN A 145 -4.36 3.85 -12.07
N ALA A 146 -5.03 4.16 -13.19
CA ALA A 146 -6.24 4.98 -13.21
C ALA A 146 -7.46 4.28 -12.57
N GLY A 147 -7.35 2.98 -12.26
CA GLY A 147 -8.36 2.21 -11.53
C GLY A 147 -8.35 2.49 -10.02
N VAL A 148 -7.38 3.25 -9.51
CA VAL A 148 -7.22 3.59 -8.09
C VAL A 148 -7.22 5.11 -7.91
N VAL A 149 -8.15 5.61 -7.10
CA VAL A 149 -8.25 7.04 -6.75
C VAL A 149 -7.89 7.22 -5.29
N LEU A 150 -6.84 7.99 -4.99
CA LEU A 150 -6.52 8.37 -3.63
C LEU A 150 -7.52 9.43 -3.14
N CYS A 151 -8.13 9.20 -1.99
CA CYS A 151 -9.19 10.06 -1.46
C CYS A 151 -8.90 10.61 -0.05
N GLY A 152 -7.88 10.09 0.65
CA GLY A 152 -7.47 10.63 1.95
C GLY A 152 -6.13 10.08 2.41
N LEU A 153 -5.51 10.76 3.38
CA LEU A 153 -4.30 10.30 4.07
C LEU A 153 -4.65 10.00 5.53
N CYS A 154 -4.52 8.75 5.94
CA CYS A 154 -4.65 8.30 7.31
C CYS A 154 -3.27 8.29 7.98
N VAL A 155 -3.19 8.89 9.17
CA VAL A 155 -1.96 8.96 9.96
C VAL A 155 -2.16 8.31 11.32
N GLN A 156 -1.42 7.26 11.61
CA GLN A 156 -1.35 6.69 12.96
C GLN A 156 -0.24 7.38 13.74
N LEU A 157 -0.58 7.97 14.89
CA LEU A 157 0.37 8.58 15.81
C LEU A 157 0.60 7.67 17.03
N ARG A 158 1.86 7.53 17.45
CA ARG A 158 2.24 6.84 18.69
C ARG A 158 3.33 7.61 19.41
N TYR A 159 3.14 7.89 20.69
CA TYR A 159 4.23 8.38 21.54
C TYR A 159 5.23 7.26 21.78
N ILE A 160 6.50 7.55 21.55
CA ILE A 160 7.59 6.62 21.81
C ILE A 160 8.10 6.92 23.22
N LYS A 161 7.84 5.99 24.15
CA LYS A 161 8.41 6.08 25.49
C LYS A 161 9.93 5.95 25.37
N SER A 162 10.65 6.80 26.09
CA SER A 162 12.09 6.58 26.32
C SER A 162 12.21 5.31 27.15
N SER A 163 12.98 4.35 26.63
CA SER A 163 13.46 3.17 27.37
C SER A 163 14.41 3.59 28.48
#